data_AF-A0A2J7VXJ0-F1
#
_entry.id   AF-A0A2J7VXJ0-F1
#
_cell.length_a   1.000
_cell.length_b   1.000
_cell.length_c   1.000
_cell.angle_alpha   90.00
_cell.angle_beta   90.00
_cell.angle_gamma   90.00
#
_symmetry.space_group_name_H-M   'P 1'
#
loop_
_entity.id
_entity.type
_entity.pdbx_description
1 polymer ?
#
loop_
_entity_poly.entity_id
_entity_poly.type
_entity_poly.pdbx_seq_one_letter_code
_entity_poly.pdbx_strand_id
1 'polypeptide(L)'
;MKRSQNWDSHDQTHPKAAPDWESIELEYRAGVKTLRQMAAEHGITHGAINKRSKANSWERDLSEKIHQKADVLVSRAAVSTVSTEPKVAEKQIIEAGAQALVTVRLSHRRDIHRRRTILMRLMDEM
;
A
#
# COMPACT_ATOMS: atom_id res chain seq x y z
N MET A 1 58.70 -28.47 -26.16
CA MET A 1 58.18 -28.90 -24.83
C MET A 1 58.01 -27.64 -24.00
N LYS A 2 56.89 -27.21 -23.41
CA LYS A 2 55.62 -27.81 -22.96
C LYS A 2 54.54 -26.70 -23.08
N ARG A 3 53.43 -26.95 -23.76
CA ARG A 3 52.11 -27.44 -23.27
C ARG A 3 51.25 -26.28 -22.71
N SER A 4 50.27 -25.90 -23.53
CA SER A 4 49.25 -24.88 -23.34
C SER A 4 48.57 -24.97 -21.98
N GLN A 5 48.35 -23.81 -21.35
CA GLN A 5 47.52 -23.67 -20.17
C GLN A 5 46.05 -23.94 -20.54
N ASN A 6 45.52 -24.95 -19.87
CA ASN A 6 44.18 -25.48 -19.93
C ASN A 6 43.22 -24.49 -19.24
N TRP A 7 42.25 -23.94 -19.97
CA TRP A 7 41.13 -23.17 -19.41
C TRP A 7 39.87 -24.05 -19.39
N ASP A 8 39.93 -25.18 -18.69
CA ASP A 8 38.76 -26.02 -18.44
C ASP A 8 38.14 -25.61 -17.09
N SER A 9 37.43 -24.48 -17.12
CA SER A 9 36.50 -24.13 -16.06
C SER A 9 35.38 -25.17 -16.08
N HIS A 10 35.47 -26.14 -15.19
CA HIS A 10 34.44 -27.14 -14.96
C HIS A 10 33.17 -26.43 -14.49
N ASP A 11 32.20 -26.27 -15.39
CA ASP A 11 30.83 -25.93 -15.04
C ASP A 11 30.26 -27.12 -14.26
N GLN A 12 30.27 -26.98 -12.93
CA GLN A 12 29.66 -27.94 -12.03
C GLN A 12 28.14 -27.83 -12.16
N THR A 13 27.59 -28.56 -13.13
CA THR A 13 26.15 -28.78 -13.22
C THR A 13 25.72 -29.74 -12.11
N HIS A 14 25.18 -29.20 -11.02
CA HIS A 14 24.56 -30.00 -9.98
C HIS A 14 23.41 -30.84 -10.60
N PRO A 15 23.37 -32.16 -10.36
CA PRO A 15 22.28 -32.99 -10.88
C PRO A 15 20.98 -32.53 -10.25
N LYS A 16 20.07 -32.00 -11.08
CA LYS A 16 18.72 -31.63 -10.65
C LYS A 16 18.02 -32.89 -10.14
N ALA A 17 17.85 -32.96 -8.82
CA ALA A 17 16.90 -33.87 -8.21
C ALA A 17 15.55 -33.71 -8.91
N ALA A 18 14.89 -34.82 -9.19
CA ALA A 18 13.58 -34.80 -9.84
C ALA A 18 12.64 -33.89 -9.03
N PRO A 19 11.96 -32.94 -9.70
CA PRO A 19 10.91 -32.14 -9.07
C PRO A 19 9.88 -33.00 -8.37
N ASP A 20 9.59 -32.70 -7.10
CA ASP A 20 8.45 -33.29 -6.40
C ASP A 20 7.15 -32.63 -6.88
N TRP A 21 6.57 -33.23 -7.91
CA TRP A 21 5.39 -32.69 -8.58
C TRP A 21 4.12 -32.77 -7.73
N GLU A 22 4.03 -33.70 -6.77
CA GLU A 22 2.86 -33.85 -5.89
C GLU A 22 2.78 -32.68 -4.90
N SER A 23 3.92 -32.32 -4.29
CA SER A 23 4.03 -31.14 -3.43
C SER A 23 3.69 -29.85 -4.19
N ILE A 24 4.17 -29.72 -5.43
CA ILE A 24 3.87 -28.57 -6.30
C ILE A 24 2.38 -28.51 -6.66
N GLU A 25 1.74 -29.66 -6.90
CA GLU A 25 0.30 -29.72 -7.22
C GLU A 25 -0.55 -29.24 -6.04
N LEU A 26 -0.24 -29.70 -4.82
CA LEU A 26 -0.94 -29.29 -3.60
C LEU A 26 -0.81 -27.78 -3.37
N GLU A 27 0.40 -27.24 -3.48
CA GLU A 27 0.65 -25.80 -3.37
C GLU A 27 -0.01 -24.99 -4.50
N TYR A 28 -0.09 -25.57 -5.70
CA TYR A 28 -0.73 -24.95 -6.86
C TYR A 28 -2.23 -24.80 -6.61
N ARG A 29 -2.89 -25.88 -6.15
CA ARG A 29 -4.33 -25.93 -5.81
C ARG A 29 -4.66 -25.05 -4.62
N ALA A 30 -3.80 -25.03 -3.60
CA ALA A 30 -4.01 -24.25 -2.38
C ALA A 30 -4.09 -22.74 -2.61
N GLY A 31 -3.60 -22.22 -3.75
CA GLY A 31 -3.81 -20.82 -4.10
C GLY A 31 -2.96 -19.80 -3.31
N VAL A 32 -2.29 -20.23 -2.24
CA VAL A 32 -1.56 -19.39 -1.28
C VAL A 32 -0.33 -18.74 -1.92
N LYS A 33 0.62 -19.56 -2.41
CA LYS A 33 1.89 -19.10 -2.98
C LYS A 33 1.76 -18.72 -4.46
N THR A 34 2.54 -17.74 -4.91
CA THR A 34 2.61 -17.40 -6.33
C THR A 34 3.44 -18.44 -7.09
N LEU A 35 3.15 -18.64 -8.36
CA LEU A 35 3.88 -19.59 -9.21
C LEU A 35 5.39 -19.29 -9.31
N ARG A 36 5.79 -18.02 -9.14
CA ARG A 36 7.21 -17.63 -9.07
C ARG A 36 7.87 -18.04 -7.74
N GLN A 37 7.14 -17.96 -6.64
CA GLN A 37 7.63 -18.41 -5.33
C GLN A 37 7.76 -19.93 -5.29
N MET A 38 6.75 -20.66 -5.77
CA MET A 38 6.81 -22.12 -5.89
C MET A 38 7.97 -22.56 -6.80
N ALA A 39 8.14 -21.88 -7.94
CA ALA A 39 9.27 -22.10 -8.83
C ALA A 39 10.63 -21.90 -8.14
N ALA A 40 10.77 -20.85 -7.33
CA ALA A 40 12.00 -20.57 -6.60
C ALA A 40 12.29 -21.61 -5.51
N GLU A 41 11.27 -22.04 -4.75
CA GLU A 41 11.41 -23.04 -3.68
C GLU A 41 11.80 -24.42 -4.22
N HIS A 42 11.18 -24.83 -5.33
CA HIS A 42 11.43 -26.15 -5.93
C HIS A 42 12.55 -26.14 -6.98
N GLY A 43 13.22 -24.99 -7.22
CA GLY A 43 14.33 -24.87 -8.18
C GLY A 43 13.93 -25.08 -9.65
N ILE A 44 12.66 -24.83 -9.98
CA ILE A 44 12.05 -25.07 -11.29
C ILE A 44 11.65 -23.74 -11.92
N THR A 45 11.46 -23.70 -13.23
CA THR A 45 10.91 -22.51 -13.88
C THR A 45 9.39 -22.47 -13.74
N HIS A 46 8.82 -21.28 -13.49
CA HIS A 46 7.37 -21.06 -13.52
C HIS A 46 6.71 -21.64 -14.78
N GLY A 47 7.40 -21.60 -15.92
CA GLY A 47 6.92 -22.16 -17.19
C GLY A 47 6.69 -23.67 -17.13
N ALA A 48 7.53 -24.43 -16.42
CA ALA A 48 7.37 -25.87 -16.27
C ALA A 48 6.15 -26.22 -15.40
N ILE A 49 5.88 -25.45 -14.34
CA ILE A 49 4.67 -25.58 -13.52
C ILE A 49 3.41 -25.34 -14.38
N ASN A 50 3.40 -24.28 -15.20
CA ASN A 50 2.26 -23.97 -16.08
C ASN A 50 2.06 -25.01 -17.20
N LYS A 51 3.16 -25.55 -17.75
CA LYS A 51 3.08 -26.62 -18.75
C LYS A 51 2.49 -27.90 -18.13
N ARG A 52 2.89 -28.22 -16.89
CA ARG A 52 2.40 -29.39 -16.17
C ARG A 52 0.96 -29.23 -15.69
N SER A 53 0.59 -28.05 -15.19
CA SER A 53 -0.79 -27.76 -14.77
C SER A 53 -1.78 -27.90 -15.93
N LYS A 54 -1.42 -27.45 -17.13
CA LYS A 54 -2.24 -27.64 -18.34
C LYS A 54 -2.32 -29.09 -18.79
N ALA A 55 -1.22 -29.84 -18.69
CA ALA A 55 -1.18 -31.24 -19.08
C ALA A 55 -1.98 -32.15 -18.13
N ASN A 56 -2.00 -31.82 -16.84
CA ASN A 56 -2.67 -32.58 -15.79
C ASN A 56 -4.01 -31.95 -15.36
N SER A 57 -4.48 -30.92 -16.07
CA SER A 57 -5.71 -30.17 -15.75
C SER A 57 -5.82 -29.75 -14.27
N TRP A 58 -4.72 -29.25 -13.70
CA TRP A 58 -4.72 -28.77 -12.32
C TRP A 58 -5.60 -27.51 -12.21
N GLU A 59 -6.67 -27.62 -11.43
CA GLU A 59 -7.57 -26.51 -11.16
C GLU A 59 -7.06 -25.70 -9.96
N ARG A 60 -7.02 -24.37 -10.10
CA ARG A 60 -6.65 -23.46 -9.02
C ARG A 60 -7.84 -22.56 -8.75
N ASP A 61 -8.28 -22.52 -7.50
CA ASP A 61 -9.36 -21.63 -7.12
C ASP A 61 -8.80 -20.20 -6.96
N LEU A 62 -8.98 -19.37 -8.00
CA LEU A 62 -8.61 -17.96 -8.00
C LEU A 62 -9.75 -17.05 -7.53
N SER A 63 -10.92 -17.62 -7.24
CA SER A 63 -12.16 -16.87 -6.98
C SER A 63 -11.97 -15.88 -5.83
N GLU A 64 -11.38 -16.31 -4.72
CA GLU A 64 -11.11 -15.47 -3.54
C GLU A 64 -10.26 -14.23 -3.88
N LYS A 65 -9.18 -14.39 -4.65
CA LYS A 65 -8.29 -13.27 -5.02
C LYS A 65 -8.95 -12.33 -6.03
N ILE A 66 -9.82 -12.85 -6.89
CA ILE A 66 -10.60 -12.06 -7.84
C ILE A 66 -11.65 -11.22 -7.09
N HIS A 67 -12.36 -11.82 -6.14
CA HIS A 67 -13.31 -11.13 -5.27
C HIS A 67 -12.65 -10.00 -4.47
N GLN A 68 -11.54 -10.27 -3.79
CA GLN A 68 -10.80 -9.24 -3.05
C GLN A 68 -10.34 -8.08 -3.95
N LYS A 69 -9.86 -8.37 -5.16
CA LYS A 69 -9.45 -7.32 -6.10
C LYS A 69 -10.64 -6.52 -6.63
N ALA A 70 -11.79 -7.16 -6.84
CA ALA A 70 -13.02 -6.48 -7.22
C ALA A 70 -13.51 -5.55 -6.08
N ASP A 71 -13.50 -6.02 -4.84
CA ASP A 71 -13.91 -5.23 -3.66
C ASP A 71 -13.00 -4.00 -3.45
N VAL A 72 -11.69 -4.15 -3.65
CA VAL A 72 -10.74 -3.02 -3.60
C VAL A 72 -11.00 -2.00 -4.72
N LEU A 73 -11.37 -2.45 -5.91
CA LEU A 73 -11.70 -1.55 -7.03
C LEU A 73 -13.03 -0.82 -6.79
N VAL A 74 -14.06 -1.52 -6.31
CA VAL A 74 -15.37 -0.94 -5.99
C VAL A 74 -15.27 0.05 -4.83
N SER A 75 -14.58 -0.30 -3.76
CA SER A 75 -14.34 0.62 -2.63
C SER A 75 -13.56 1.86 -3.06
N ARG A 76 -12.51 1.71 -3.89
CA ARG A 76 -11.78 2.85 -4.43
C ARG A 76 -12.64 3.73 -5.34
N ALA A 77 -13.50 3.14 -6.17
CA ALA A 77 -14.43 3.87 -7.03
C ALA A 77 -15.49 4.62 -6.20
N ALA A 78 -16.08 3.97 -5.20
CA ALA A 78 -17.05 4.57 -4.28
C ALA A 78 -16.44 5.70 -3.44
N VAL A 79 -15.21 5.54 -2.97
CA VAL A 79 -14.48 6.59 -2.23
C VAL A 79 -14.15 7.78 -3.14
N SER A 80 -13.93 7.55 -4.44
CA SER A 80 -13.67 8.63 -5.39
C SER A 80 -14.90 9.46 -5.73
N THR A 81 -16.11 8.87 -5.76
CA THR A 81 -17.37 9.59 -6.00
C THR A 81 -17.89 10.31 -4.76
N VAL A 82 -17.64 9.76 -3.56
CA VAL A 82 -18.05 10.37 -2.29
C VAL A 82 -17.03 11.40 -1.76
N SER A 83 -15.81 11.49 -2.30
CA SER A 83 -14.78 12.38 -1.73
C SER A 83 -14.96 13.88 -1.97
N THR A 84 -15.72 14.31 -3.00
CA THR A 84 -15.76 15.73 -3.39
C THR A 84 -16.75 16.57 -2.60
N GLU A 85 -17.90 16.02 -2.20
CA GLU A 85 -18.92 16.79 -1.46
C GLU A 85 -18.65 16.97 0.05
N PRO A 86 -18.31 15.94 0.84
CA PRO A 86 -18.12 16.08 2.29
C PRO A 86 -16.86 16.87 2.63
N LYS A 87 -15.81 16.82 1.80
CA LYS A 87 -14.59 17.60 2.00
C LYS A 87 -14.80 19.10 1.80
N VAL A 88 -15.74 19.50 0.95
CA VAL A 88 -16.11 20.91 0.77
C VAL A 88 -16.91 21.40 1.97
N ALA A 89 -17.87 20.60 2.45
CA ALA A 89 -18.63 20.91 3.65
C ALA A 89 -17.74 21.04 4.89
N GLU A 90 -16.80 20.11 5.10
CA GLU A 90 -15.87 20.14 6.23
C GLU A 90 -14.96 21.38 6.21
N LYS A 91 -14.39 21.73 5.05
CA LYS A 91 -13.57 22.95 4.90
C LYS A 91 -14.37 24.21 5.20
N GLN A 92 -15.62 24.29 4.76
CA GLN A 92 -16.49 25.44 5.04
C GLN A 92 -16.80 25.58 6.54
N ILE A 93 -17.05 24.46 7.23
CA ILE A 93 -17.30 24.45 8.68
C ILE A 93 -16.05 24.91 9.46
N ILE A 94 -14.87 24.43 9.06
CA ILE A 94 -13.60 24.81 9.70
C ILE A 94 -13.33 26.31 9.50
N GLU A 95 -13.51 26.82 8.28
CA GLU A 95 -13.31 28.25 7.96
C GLU A 95 -14.28 29.15 8.76
N ALA A 96 -15.56 28.77 8.82
CA ALA A 96 -16.56 29.51 9.60
C ALA A 96 -16.20 29.54 11.09
N GLY A 97 -15.72 28.42 11.65
CA GLY A 97 -15.25 28.34 13.03
C GLY A 97 -14.02 29.20 13.29
N ALA A 98 -13.06 29.21 12.36
CA ALA A 98 -11.86 30.04 12.45
C ALA A 98 -12.22 31.54 12.47
N GLN A 99 -13.12 31.97 11.60
CA GLN A 99 -13.54 33.37 11.51
C GLN A 99 -14.27 33.86 12.77
N ALA A 100 -15.12 33.02 13.36
CA ALA A 100 -15.77 33.33 14.63
C ALA A 100 -14.74 33.53 15.75
N LEU A 101 -13.73 32.66 15.83
CA LEU A 101 -12.68 32.73 16.83
C LEU A 101 -11.77 33.97 16.66
N VAL A 102 -11.43 34.33 15.42
CA VAL A 102 -10.69 35.58 15.12
C VAL A 102 -11.48 36.80 15.59
N THR A 103 -12.78 36.84 15.30
CA THR A 103 -13.67 37.95 15.70
C THR A 103 -13.68 38.14 17.22
N VAL A 104 -13.82 37.04 17.97
CA VAL A 104 -13.80 37.06 19.45
C VAL A 104 -12.43 37.50 19.97
N ARG A 105 -11.32 37.02 19.40
CA ARG A 105 -9.98 37.43 19.83
C ARG A 105 -9.71 38.91 19.57
N LEU A 106 -10.17 39.44 18.44
CA LEU A 106 -10.02 40.86 18.10
C LEU A 106 -10.86 41.75 19.02
N SER A 107 -12.11 41.36 19.33
CA SER A 107 -12.96 42.12 20.26
C SER A 107 -12.32 42.19 21.65
N HIS A 108 -11.84 41.05 22.18
CA HIS A 108 -11.14 41.00 23.47
C HIS A 108 -9.90 41.89 23.47
N ARG A 109 -9.08 41.84 22.41
CA ARG A 109 -7.88 42.68 22.31
C ARG A 109 -8.22 44.17 22.35
N ARG A 110 -9.27 44.58 21.63
CA ARG A 110 -9.76 45.95 21.63
C ARG A 110 -10.27 46.38 23.01
N ASP A 111 -11.04 45.52 23.67
CA ASP A 111 -11.62 45.82 24.98
C ASP A 111 -10.57 45.90 26.08
N ILE A 112 -9.58 44.99 26.07
CA ILE A 112 -8.42 45.04 26.96
C ILE A 112 -7.65 46.33 26.76
N HIS A 113 -7.36 46.69 25.51
CA HIS A 113 -6.65 47.92 25.21
C HIS A 113 -7.42 49.15 25.70
N ARG A 114 -8.73 49.22 25.41
CA ARG A 114 -9.60 50.31 25.88
C ARG A 114 -9.60 50.44 27.39
N ARG A 115 -9.79 49.33 28.11
CA ARG A 115 -9.78 49.31 29.59
C ARG A 115 -8.43 49.74 30.16
N ARG A 116 -7.32 49.25 29.58
CA ARG A 116 -5.97 49.65 30.00
C ARG A 116 -5.73 51.15 29.80
N THR A 117 -6.15 51.71 28.66
CA THR A 117 -6.01 53.15 28.39
C THR A 117 -6.78 53.99 29.40
N ILE A 118 -7.99 53.58 29.77
CA ILE A 118 -8.79 54.29 30.80
C ILE A 118 -8.10 54.22 32.17
N LEU A 119 -7.64 53.02 32.58
CA LEU A 119 -6.95 52.83 33.86
C LEU A 119 -5.71 53.71 33.97
N MET A 120 -4.87 53.75 32.92
CA MET A 120 -3.65 54.57 32.92
C MET A 120 -3.96 56.06 33.05
N ARG A 121 -4.99 56.57 32.34
CA ARG A 121 -5.40 57.98 32.48
C ARG A 121 -5.84 58.33 33.90
N LEU A 122 -6.61 57.45 34.54
CA LEU A 122 -7.03 57.67 35.94
C LEU A 122 -5.85 57.65 36.92
N MET A 123 -4.83 56.84 36.65
CA MET A 123 -3.61 56.80 37.47
C MET A 123 -2.71 58.03 37.25
N ASP A 124 -2.67 58.60 36.04
CA ASP A 124 -1.90 59.82 35.75
C ASP A 124 -2.50 61.08 36.39
N GLU A 125 -3.79 61.07 36.72
CA GLU A 125 -4.50 62.19 37.37
C GLU A 125 -4.32 62.24 38.92
N MET A 126 -3.64 61.24 39.52
CA MET A 126 -3.39 61.11 40.97
C MET A 126 -1.94 61.49 41.34
#